data_AF-A0A369AT96-F1
#
_entry.id   AF-A0A369AT96-F1
#
_cell.length_a   1.000
_cell.length_b   1.000
_cell.length_c   1.000
_cell.angle_alpha   90.00
_cell.angle_beta   90.00
_cell.angle_gamma   90.00
#
_symmetry.space_group_name_H-M   'P 1'
#
loop_
_entity.id
_entity.type
_entity.pdbx_description
1 polymer ?
#
loop_
_entity_poly.entity_id
_entity_poly.type
_entity_poly.pdbx_seq_one_letter_code
_entity_poly.pdbx_strand_id
1 'polypeptide(L)'
;MCSKPGFKSYRLISAFLLILMLICGGMGHPLKSRAAANTAPFVYGDTDGNGQVNSLDYALVKAYLLEIVSGFPNPNGAQAADVNGDGSINSLDIVLIKSFILGIINEFPAQTHPAAGSFAKGADISWLPQMEANGYKFYDDAGVQQDCLKILKDHGIDSVRIRTWVNPSADKWNGHCSTNETIALAKRAKSMGFRVMINFHYSDSWADPGQQTKPSEWMNLDFNALMKRTYDYTYDVMTRLKNNGVEPEWVQVGNETNNGMLWEDGKASSNMRNFAWLVNCGYDAVKAVSPQTKVIVHLSNGYDNSLFRWMFGGLNSNGAKYDVIGMSLYPETNNYLTLAAQCLTNMNDMVYRYGKEVMICEIGMQYNYPSDCKTFITDMISKTRSISNNKGLGVFYWEPQAYPGINHYNKGCWNSNGRPTIALDAFLN
;
A
#
# COMPACT_ATOMS: atom_id res chain seq x y z
N MET A 1 -16.18 -18.86 -50.00
CA MET A 1 -14.98 -18.59 -50.85
C MET A 1 -13.93 -18.03 -49.89
N CYS A 2 -12.70 -18.54 -49.74
CA CYS A 2 -12.02 -19.64 -50.44
C CYS A 2 -12.08 -20.99 -49.69
N SER A 3 -11.46 -22.05 -50.25
CA SER A 3 -11.71 -23.44 -49.85
C SER A 3 -10.59 -24.44 -50.20
N LYS A 4 -10.12 -25.22 -49.19
CA LYS A 4 -9.51 -26.59 -49.26
C LYS A 4 -8.21 -26.77 -50.10
N PRO A 5 -7.51 -27.93 -50.06
CA PRO A 5 -7.45 -29.06 -49.09
C PRO A 5 -6.08 -29.07 -48.33
N GLY A 6 -5.61 -30.07 -47.56
CA GLY A 6 -6.21 -31.32 -47.04
C GLY A 6 -5.46 -32.62 -47.42
N PHE A 7 -4.74 -33.28 -46.49
CA PHE A 7 -4.06 -34.59 -46.69
C PHE A 7 -4.38 -35.62 -45.59
N LYS A 8 -4.32 -36.93 -45.92
CA LYS A 8 -4.78 -38.05 -45.07
C LYS A 8 -3.65 -39.02 -44.66
N SER A 9 -3.68 -39.40 -43.37
CA SER A 9 -3.38 -40.71 -42.74
C SER A 9 -2.45 -41.76 -43.39
N TYR A 10 -1.62 -42.37 -42.55
CA TYR A 10 -1.42 -43.84 -42.52
C TYR A 10 -1.52 -44.38 -41.08
N ARG A 11 -1.96 -45.65 -40.94
CA ARG A 11 -2.15 -46.40 -39.67
C ARG A 11 -1.23 -47.62 -39.64
N LEU A 12 -0.82 -48.05 -38.43
CA LEU A 12 -0.48 -49.42 -38.01
C LEU A 12 -0.42 -49.36 -36.46
N ILE A 13 -1.39 -49.85 -35.68
CA ILE A 13 -1.87 -51.24 -35.43
C ILE A 13 -0.83 -52.11 -34.73
N SER A 14 -0.99 -52.27 -33.41
CA SER A 14 -1.01 -53.53 -32.61
C SER A 14 -0.89 -53.18 -31.11
N ALA A 15 -1.50 -53.81 -30.10
CA ALA A 15 -2.71 -54.62 -29.86
C ALA A 15 -2.48 -55.34 -28.49
N PHE A 16 -3.56 -55.69 -27.77
CA PHE A 16 -3.58 -56.41 -26.46
C PHE A 16 -3.14 -55.62 -25.20
N LEU A 17 -3.71 -55.79 -23.99
CA LEU A 17 -4.75 -56.71 -23.44
C LEU A 17 -5.49 -55.92 -22.31
N LEU A 18 -6.83 -55.79 -22.26
CA LEU A 18 -7.83 -56.54 -21.43
C LEU A 18 -7.39 -56.78 -19.95
N ILE A 19 -8.19 -56.70 -18.86
CA ILE A 19 -9.65 -56.53 -18.56
C ILE A 19 -9.75 -56.23 -17.01
N LEU A 20 -10.67 -55.46 -16.40
CA LEU A 20 -12.06 -55.73 -15.90
C LEU A 20 -12.51 -54.46 -15.10
N MET A 21 -13.61 -53.73 -15.38
CA MET A 21 -15.01 -53.90 -14.87
C MET A 21 -15.16 -54.03 -13.33
N LEU A 22 -16.15 -53.47 -12.61
CA LEU A 22 -17.44 -52.76 -12.89
C LEU A 22 -17.95 -52.17 -11.52
N ILE A 23 -18.54 -50.97 -11.38
CA ILE A 23 -20.00 -50.65 -11.37
C ILE A 23 -20.23 -49.18 -10.93
N CYS A 24 -21.36 -48.61 -11.34
CA CYS A 24 -21.80 -47.21 -11.14
C CYS A 24 -22.35 -46.87 -9.73
N GLY A 25 -22.41 -45.56 -9.43
CA GLY A 25 -23.53 -44.96 -8.69
C GLY A 25 -23.18 -44.13 -7.46
N GLY A 26 -23.51 -42.83 -7.48
CA GLY A 26 -23.46 -41.97 -6.29
C GLY A 26 -23.27 -40.49 -6.61
N MET A 27 -24.33 -39.69 -6.53
CA MET A 27 -24.22 -38.23 -6.55
C MET A 27 -23.55 -37.73 -5.27
N GLY A 28 -22.59 -36.82 -5.39
CA GLY A 28 -21.95 -36.15 -4.27
C GLY A 28 -20.75 -35.35 -4.73
N HIS A 29 -20.92 -34.05 -4.98
CA HIS A 29 -19.79 -33.12 -4.98
C HIS A 29 -19.45 -32.78 -3.52
N PRO A 30 -18.31 -33.20 -2.97
CA PRO A 30 -17.76 -32.51 -1.82
C PRO A 30 -17.21 -31.17 -2.34
N LEU A 31 -17.81 -30.07 -1.87
CA LEU A 31 -17.18 -28.76 -1.93
C LEU A 31 -15.78 -28.90 -1.33
N LYS A 32 -14.73 -28.80 -2.16
CA LYS A 32 -13.38 -28.57 -1.63
C LYS A 32 -13.39 -27.20 -0.99
N SER A 33 -13.61 -27.17 0.32
CA SER A 33 -13.31 -25.99 1.12
C SER A 33 -11.86 -25.63 0.86
N ARG A 34 -11.63 -24.42 0.32
CA ARG A 34 -10.28 -23.86 0.26
C ARG A 34 -9.95 -23.40 1.67
N ALA A 35 -9.63 -24.35 2.55
CA ALA A 35 -9.01 -24.06 3.82
C ALA A 35 -7.80 -23.15 3.52
N ALA A 36 -7.72 -22.02 4.20
CA ALA A 36 -6.51 -21.21 4.16
C ALA A 36 -5.37 -22.11 4.61
N ALA A 37 -4.40 -22.35 3.72
CA ALA A 37 -3.25 -23.19 4.05
C ALA A 37 -2.45 -22.45 5.11
N ASN A 38 -2.61 -22.88 6.36
CA ASN A 38 -1.78 -22.43 7.47
C ASN A 38 -0.43 -23.11 7.31
N THR A 39 0.38 -22.60 6.36
CA THR A 39 1.68 -23.16 6.00
C THR A 39 2.63 -23.01 7.19
N ALA A 40 3.25 -24.11 7.60
CA ALA A 40 4.30 -24.07 8.62
C ALA A 40 5.40 -23.07 8.23
N PRO A 41 6.06 -22.42 9.22
CA PRO A 41 7.14 -21.47 8.95
C PRO A 41 8.24 -22.14 8.11
N PHE A 42 8.70 -21.42 7.08
CA PHE A 42 9.80 -21.83 6.19
C PHE A 42 10.95 -20.84 6.29
N VAL A 43 12.13 -21.25 5.82
CA VAL A 43 13.33 -20.40 5.75
C VAL A 43 13.49 -19.92 4.30
N TYR A 44 13.64 -18.62 4.09
CA TYR A 44 13.98 -18.11 2.75
C TYR A 44 15.36 -18.63 2.35
N GLY A 45 15.48 -19.06 1.09
CA GLY A 45 16.64 -19.76 0.54
C GLY A 45 16.66 -21.27 0.80
N ASP A 46 15.82 -21.83 1.67
CA ASP A 46 15.75 -23.27 1.99
C ASP A 46 14.69 -23.98 1.12
N THR A 47 15.13 -24.43 -0.04
CA THR A 47 14.28 -24.95 -1.12
C THR A 47 14.11 -26.47 -1.07
N ASP A 48 14.98 -27.20 -0.37
CA ASP A 48 14.77 -28.63 -0.08
C ASP A 48 14.09 -28.89 1.29
N GLY A 49 14.08 -27.90 2.18
CA GLY A 49 13.43 -27.97 3.50
C GLY A 49 14.31 -28.54 4.60
N ASN A 50 15.64 -28.56 4.42
CA ASN A 50 16.59 -29.10 5.38
C ASN A 50 16.88 -28.16 6.57
N GLY A 51 16.43 -26.90 6.50
CA GLY A 51 16.66 -25.86 7.52
C GLY A 51 17.94 -25.04 7.33
N GLN A 52 18.69 -25.23 6.24
CA GLN A 52 19.95 -24.53 5.95
C GLN A 52 20.00 -24.10 4.48
N VAL A 53 20.36 -22.83 4.25
CA VAL A 53 20.54 -22.26 2.91
C VAL A 53 21.95 -22.57 2.42
N ASN A 54 22.09 -23.44 1.42
CA ASN A 54 23.40 -23.91 0.96
C ASN A 54 23.48 -24.15 -0.57
N SER A 55 24.56 -24.77 -1.02
CA SER A 55 24.82 -24.99 -2.46
C SER A 55 23.81 -25.94 -3.13
N LEU A 56 23.09 -26.77 -2.37
CA LEU A 56 21.98 -27.58 -2.87
C LEU A 56 20.80 -26.71 -3.29
N ASP A 57 20.45 -25.68 -2.52
CA ASP A 57 19.38 -24.74 -2.85
C ASP A 57 19.70 -23.91 -4.08
N TYR A 58 20.94 -23.41 -4.15
CA TYR A 58 21.44 -22.75 -5.35
C TYR A 58 21.31 -23.66 -6.59
N ALA A 59 21.61 -24.96 -6.45
CA ALA A 59 21.48 -25.92 -7.54
C ALA A 59 20.00 -26.22 -7.90
N LEU A 60 19.10 -26.28 -6.92
CA LEU A 60 17.66 -26.47 -7.14
C LEU A 60 17.02 -25.28 -7.84
N VAL A 61 17.27 -24.05 -7.37
CA VAL A 61 16.79 -22.83 -8.05
C VAL A 61 17.38 -22.75 -9.46
N LYS A 62 18.65 -23.10 -9.65
CA LYS A 62 19.25 -23.17 -10.99
C LYS A 62 18.58 -24.20 -11.89
N ALA A 63 18.25 -25.39 -11.37
CA ALA A 63 17.57 -26.44 -12.12
C ALA A 63 16.14 -26.02 -12.49
N TYR A 64 15.45 -25.32 -11.60
CA TYR A 64 14.11 -24.76 -11.84
C TYR A 64 14.14 -23.69 -12.95
N LEU A 65 15.07 -22.73 -12.87
CA LEU A 65 15.25 -21.67 -13.88
C LEU A 65 15.69 -22.19 -15.26
N LEU A 66 16.23 -23.42 -15.32
CA LEU A 66 16.61 -24.11 -16.56
C LEU A 66 15.56 -25.12 -17.03
N GLU A 67 14.37 -25.14 -16.41
CA GLU A 67 13.26 -26.06 -16.71
C GLU A 67 13.63 -27.56 -16.56
N ILE A 68 14.72 -27.87 -15.83
CA ILE A 68 15.16 -29.24 -15.53
C ILE A 68 14.24 -29.87 -14.47
N VAL A 69 13.69 -29.06 -13.56
CA VAL A 69 12.68 -29.46 -12.59
C VAL A 69 11.51 -28.48 -12.62
N SER A 70 10.29 -28.98 -12.43
CA SER A 70 9.06 -28.16 -12.45
C SER A 70 8.62 -27.67 -11.06
N GLY A 71 9.47 -27.81 -10.04
CA GLY A 71 9.17 -27.51 -8.64
C GLY A 71 10.25 -28.01 -7.69
N PHE A 72 10.01 -27.84 -6.39
CA PHE A 72 11.00 -28.04 -5.33
C PHE A 72 10.60 -29.19 -4.39
N PRO A 73 11.56 -29.83 -3.68
CA PRO A 73 11.27 -30.87 -2.69
C PRO A 73 10.48 -30.33 -1.47
N ASN A 74 10.79 -29.10 -1.02
CA ASN A 74 10.04 -28.44 0.04
C ASN A 74 8.64 -28.03 -0.47
N PRO A 75 7.54 -28.35 0.25
CA PRO A 75 6.19 -27.85 -0.10
C PRO A 75 6.09 -26.32 -0.18
N ASN A 76 6.90 -25.59 0.59
CA ASN A 76 7.03 -24.14 0.55
C ASN A 76 8.22 -23.69 -0.33
N GLY A 77 8.88 -24.60 -1.06
CA GLY A 77 10.16 -24.35 -1.73
C GLY A 77 10.11 -23.28 -2.82
N ALA A 78 8.96 -23.08 -3.46
CA ALA A 78 8.75 -21.97 -4.39
C ALA A 78 8.76 -20.59 -3.68
N GLN A 79 8.22 -20.52 -2.46
CA GLN A 79 8.23 -19.32 -1.63
C GLN A 79 9.60 -19.10 -0.97
N ALA A 80 10.31 -20.19 -0.64
CA ALA A 80 11.68 -20.14 -0.19
C ALA A 80 12.66 -19.68 -1.30
N ALA A 81 12.39 -20.04 -2.56
CA ALA A 81 13.18 -19.66 -3.72
C ALA A 81 12.99 -18.19 -4.14
N ASP A 82 11.83 -17.58 -3.88
CA ASP A 82 11.54 -16.15 -4.05
C ASP A 82 12.16 -15.37 -2.88
N VAL A 83 13.48 -15.18 -2.93
CA VAL A 83 14.25 -14.53 -1.86
C VAL A 83 14.27 -13.01 -1.97
N ASN A 84 13.80 -12.44 -3.09
CA ASN A 84 13.59 -11.00 -3.18
C ASN A 84 12.16 -10.57 -2.80
N GLY A 85 11.18 -11.48 -2.83
CA GLY A 85 9.79 -11.25 -2.44
C GLY A 85 8.94 -10.56 -3.52
N ASP A 86 9.35 -10.65 -4.79
CA ASP A 86 8.64 -10.06 -5.93
C ASP A 86 7.54 -10.97 -6.52
N GLY A 87 7.45 -12.22 -6.04
CA GLY A 87 6.48 -13.22 -6.47
C GLY A 87 6.93 -14.08 -7.66
N SER A 88 8.16 -13.88 -8.18
CA SER A 88 8.65 -14.50 -9.42
C SER A 88 10.09 -15.02 -9.27
N ILE A 89 10.27 -16.32 -9.05
CA ILE A 89 11.60 -16.96 -8.98
C ILE A 89 12.37 -16.71 -10.29
N ASN A 90 13.43 -15.90 -10.26
CA ASN A 90 14.15 -15.44 -11.44
C ASN A 90 15.68 -15.35 -11.23
N SER A 91 16.39 -14.70 -12.16
CA SER A 91 17.85 -14.58 -12.14
C SER A 91 18.38 -13.73 -10.97
N LEU A 92 17.55 -12.88 -10.36
CA LEU A 92 17.89 -12.12 -9.16
C LEU A 92 17.95 -13.02 -7.92
N ASP A 93 17.01 -13.93 -7.75
CA ASP A 93 16.93 -14.82 -6.59
C ASP A 93 18.15 -15.74 -6.49
N ILE A 94 18.53 -16.37 -7.60
CA ILE A 94 19.72 -17.22 -7.65
C ILE A 94 21.02 -16.42 -7.40
N VAL A 95 21.06 -15.13 -7.73
CA VAL A 95 22.19 -14.23 -7.39
C VAL A 95 22.17 -13.89 -5.90
N LEU A 96 21.01 -13.64 -5.31
CA LEU A 96 20.86 -13.38 -3.88
C LEU A 96 21.19 -14.62 -3.04
N ILE A 97 20.68 -15.81 -3.39
CA ILE A 97 21.02 -17.09 -2.73
C ILE A 97 22.53 -17.32 -2.77
N LYS A 98 23.16 -17.11 -3.93
CA LYS A 98 24.62 -17.16 -4.04
C LYS A 98 25.32 -16.14 -3.15
N SER A 99 24.78 -14.92 -3.04
CA SER A 99 25.35 -13.85 -2.22
C SER A 99 25.26 -14.18 -0.72
N PHE A 100 24.15 -14.82 -0.29
CA PHE A 100 23.97 -15.29 1.08
C PHE A 100 24.96 -16.42 1.42
N ILE A 101 25.08 -17.43 0.55
CA ILE A 101 26.04 -18.55 0.71
C ILE A 101 27.50 -18.05 0.76
N LEU A 102 27.81 -16.95 0.07
CA LEU A 102 29.14 -16.31 0.08
C LEU A 102 29.34 -15.32 1.25
N GLY A 103 28.36 -15.13 2.13
CA GLY A 103 28.44 -14.18 3.25
C GLY A 103 28.48 -12.70 2.82
N ILE A 104 28.02 -12.39 1.61
CA ILE A 104 27.91 -11.01 1.08
C ILE A 104 26.65 -10.33 1.66
N ILE A 105 25.59 -11.11 1.91
CA ILE A 105 24.39 -10.70 2.64
C ILE A 105 24.14 -11.70 3.78
N ASN A 106 23.65 -11.22 4.92
CA ASN A 106 23.33 -12.05 6.09
C ASN A 106 21.83 -12.33 6.24
N GLU A 107 21.01 -11.69 5.41
CA GLU A 107 19.56 -11.81 5.33
C GLU A 107 19.12 -11.55 3.88
N PHE A 108 18.02 -12.17 3.47
CA PHE A 108 17.41 -11.98 2.17
C PHE A 108 16.48 -10.77 2.13
N PRO A 109 16.34 -10.06 1.00
CA PRO A 109 15.39 -8.96 0.89
C PRO A 109 13.97 -9.36 1.32
N ALA A 110 13.48 -10.55 0.94
CA ALA A 110 12.17 -11.08 1.36
C ALA A 110 12.02 -11.34 2.88
N GLN A 111 13.12 -11.45 3.62
CA GLN A 111 13.09 -11.47 5.10
C GLN A 111 12.90 -10.07 5.70
N THR A 112 13.21 -9.02 4.93
CA THR A 112 13.16 -7.60 5.36
C THR A 112 12.05 -6.79 4.67
N HIS A 113 11.31 -7.44 3.77
CA HIS A 113 10.17 -6.90 3.02
C HIS A 113 8.90 -7.63 3.47
N PRO A 114 7.86 -6.93 3.93
CA PRO A 114 6.55 -7.53 4.12
C PRO A 114 6.04 -8.00 2.76
N ALA A 115 5.56 -9.24 2.69
CA ALA A 115 4.91 -9.76 1.49
C ALA A 115 3.77 -8.80 1.05
N ALA A 116 3.65 -8.57 -0.27
CA ALA A 116 2.62 -7.70 -0.84
C ALA A 116 1.22 -8.15 -0.39
N GLY A 117 0.37 -7.20 0.03
CA GLY A 117 -0.93 -7.52 0.62
C GLY A 117 -0.90 -7.94 2.10
N SER A 118 0.24 -7.91 2.78
CA SER A 118 0.28 -7.97 4.25
C SER A 118 -0.22 -6.66 4.87
N PHE A 119 -0.71 -6.73 6.12
CA PHE A 119 -1.27 -5.58 6.83
C PHE A 119 -0.24 -4.45 7.00
N ALA A 120 -0.55 -3.25 6.49
CA ALA A 120 0.37 -2.11 6.52
C ALA A 120 0.44 -1.45 7.90
N LYS A 121 1.68 -1.32 8.39
CA LYS A 121 2.07 -0.58 9.59
C LYS A 121 2.77 0.67 9.12
N GLY A 122 2.02 1.75 8.97
CA GLY A 122 2.38 2.87 8.11
C GLY A 122 2.73 4.17 8.83
N ALA A 123 3.54 5.01 8.17
CA ALA A 123 3.79 6.40 8.54
C ALA A 123 3.68 7.32 7.32
N ASP A 124 2.96 8.45 7.41
CA ASP A 124 3.19 9.57 6.50
C ASP A 124 4.49 10.27 6.90
N ILE A 125 5.40 10.45 5.95
CA ILE A 125 6.76 10.96 6.20
C ILE A 125 7.05 12.21 5.37
N SER A 126 6.03 12.85 4.82
CA SER A 126 6.18 13.86 3.77
C SER A 126 6.83 15.16 4.25
N TRP A 127 6.84 15.45 5.55
CA TRP A 127 7.64 16.53 6.13
C TRP A 127 9.13 16.17 6.31
N LEU A 128 9.55 14.92 6.16
CA LEU A 128 10.96 14.54 6.39
C LEU A 128 11.96 15.38 5.55
N PRO A 129 11.74 15.63 4.23
CA PRO A 129 12.61 16.52 3.46
C PRO A 129 12.62 17.97 3.97
N GLN A 130 11.46 18.52 4.35
CA GLN A 130 11.34 19.85 4.98
C GLN A 130 12.16 19.90 6.27
N MET A 131 12.05 18.87 7.11
CA MET A 131 12.73 18.81 8.40
C MET A 131 14.25 18.68 8.23
N GLU A 132 14.72 17.82 7.34
CA GLU A 132 16.15 17.64 7.04
C GLU A 132 16.76 18.91 6.43
N ALA A 133 16.08 19.56 5.48
CA ALA A 133 16.50 20.83 4.88
C ALA A 133 16.60 21.99 5.89
N ASN A 134 15.84 21.89 6.99
CA ASN A 134 15.82 22.87 8.08
C ASN A 134 16.62 22.43 9.31
N GLY A 135 17.45 21.38 9.19
CA GLY A 135 18.46 21.00 10.18
C GLY A 135 17.94 20.19 11.37
N TYR A 136 16.72 19.67 11.31
CA TYR A 136 16.23 18.69 12.30
C TYR A 136 17.06 17.41 12.23
N LYS A 137 17.22 16.74 13.38
CA LYS A 137 18.06 15.55 13.55
C LYS A 137 17.30 14.52 14.37
N PHE A 138 17.21 13.29 13.89
CA PHE A 138 16.46 12.25 14.56
C PHE A 138 17.41 11.36 15.37
N TYR A 139 16.94 10.92 16.53
CA TYR A 139 17.72 10.13 17.49
C TYR A 139 16.90 8.90 17.92
N ASP A 140 17.57 7.77 18.08
CA ASP A 140 16.96 6.52 18.54
C ASP A 140 16.68 6.50 20.06
N ASP A 141 16.25 5.35 20.57
CA ASP A 141 15.99 5.15 22.01
C ASP A 141 17.25 5.15 22.89
N ALA A 142 18.45 5.02 22.32
CA ALA A 142 19.71 5.24 23.02
C ALA A 142 20.14 6.72 22.98
N GLY A 143 19.48 7.56 22.17
CA GLY A 143 19.88 8.94 21.92
C GLY A 143 21.01 9.08 20.89
N VAL A 144 21.26 8.05 20.08
CA VAL A 144 22.22 8.10 18.97
C VAL A 144 21.53 8.68 17.74
N GLN A 145 22.20 9.61 17.05
CA GLN A 145 21.65 10.22 15.84
C GLN A 145 21.53 9.17 14.72
N GLN A 146 20.35 8.99 14.14
CA GLN A 146 20.08 8.03 13.07
C GLN A 146 19.22 8.65 11.95
N ASP A 147 19.08 7.91 10.84
CA ASP A 147 18.10 8.21 9.79
C ASP A 147 16.67 8.02 10.34
N CYS A 148 15.77 8.98 10.09
CA CYS A 148 14.38 8.91 10.54
C CYS A 148 13.67 7.64 10.07
N LEU A 149 13.90 7.22 8.82
CA LEU A 149 13.28 6.03 8.26
C LEU A 149 13.85 4.75 8.89
N LYS A 150 15.12 4.76 9.34
CA LYS A 150 15.68 3.64 10.10
C LYS A 150 14.98 3.50 11.45
N ILE A 151 14.82 4.61 12.18
CA ILE A 151 14.10 4.61 13.47
C ILE A 151 12.65 4.14 13.28
N LEU A 152 11.93 4.65 12.28
CA LEU A 152 10.56 4.18 11.99
C LEU A 152 10.53 2.67 11.69
N LYS A 153 11.49 2.13 10.90
CA LYS A 153 11.58 0.69 10.64
C LYS A 153 11.86 -0.12 11.91
N ASP A 154 12.68 0.41 12.81
CA ASP A 154 13.01 -0.24 14.09
C ASP A 154 11.82 -0.30 15.06
N HIS A 155 10.87 0.65 15.00
CA HIS A 155 9.57 0.54 15.69
C HIS A 155 8.50 -0.24 14.89
N GLY A 156 8.90 -0.97 13.84
CA GLY A 156 8.01 -1.87 13.10
C GLY A 156 7.13 -1.21 12.03
N ILE A 157 7.40 0.04 11.64
CA ILE A 157 6.80 0.64 10.45
C ILE A 157 7.37 -0.05 9.21
N ASP A 158 6.49 -0.46 8.30
CA ASP A 158 6.81 -1.25 7.11
C ASP A 158 6.35 -0.58 5.81
N SER A 159 5.57 0.49 5.94
CA SER A 159 4.94 1.22 4.84
C SER A 159 5.07 2.73 5.05
N VAL A 160 5.23 3.48 3.96
CA VAL A 160 5.27 4.95 3.98
C VAL A 160 4.17 5.54 3.13
N ARG A 161 3.62 6.67 3.58
CA ARG A 161 2.72 7.53 2.81
C ARG A 161 3.46 8.81 2.48
N ILE A 162 3.35 9.24 1.22
CA ILE A 162 4.03 10.44 0.71
C ILE A 162 3.05 11.24 -0.13
N ARG A 163 2.74 12.48 0.30
CA ARG A 163 1.92 13.40 -0.49
C ARG A 163 2.71 14.07 -1.63
N THR A 164 1.98 14.48 -2.65
CA THR A 164 2.51 15.28 -3.76
C THR A 164 1.57 16.44 -4.07
N TRP A 165 2.13 17.64 -4.11
CA TRP A 165 1.50 18.88 -4.55
C TRP A 165 1.93 19.18 -5.99
N VAL A 166 1.10 19.91 -6.73
CA VAL A 166 1.29 20.18 -8.16
C VAL A 166 2.44 21.18 -8.35
N ASN A 167 2.22 22.44 -7.98
CA ASN A 167 3.24 23.48 -7.98
C ASN A 167 3.35 24.11 -6.57
N PRO A 168 4.01 23.45 -5.61
CA PRO A 168 4.28 24.04 -4.31
C PRO A 168 5.03 25.37 -4.44
N SER A 169 4.81 26.27 -3.49
CA SER A 169 5.54 27.56 -3.45
C SER A 169 7.06 27.36 -3.43
N ALA A 170 7.82 28.37 -3.86
CA ALA A 170 9.28 28.35 -3.73
C ALA A 170 9.78 28.80 -2.34
N ASP A 171 8.91 28.90 -1.33
CA ASP A 171 9.31 29.29 0.02
C ASP A 171 10.22 28.21 0.64
N LYS A 172 11.36 28.61 1.20
CA LYS A 172 12.34 27.66 1.75
C LYS A 172 11.76 26.77 2.86
N TRP A 173 10.78 27.27 3.61
CA TRP A 173 10.26 26.56 4.78
C TRP A 173 8.99 25.77 4.46
N ASN A 174 8.13 26.28 3.58
CA ASN A 174 6.80 25.71 3.30
C ASN A 174 6.66 25.16 1.87
N GLY A 175 7.66 25.36 1.01
CA GLY A 175 7.71 24.99 -0.40
C GLY A 175 8.13 23.55 -0.68
N HIS A 176 7.48 22.60 -0.01
CA HIS A 176 7.83 21.18 -0.06
C HIS A 176 6.74 20.34 -0.73
N CYS A 177 6.92 19.01 -0.77
CA CYS A 177 6.03 18.04 -1.39
C CYS A 177 5.89 18.19 -2.93
N SER A 178 6.89 18.78 -3.60
CA SER A 178 6.94 18.80 -5.08
C SER A 178 7.10 17.39 -5.64
N THR A 179 6.65 17.15 -6.88
CA THR A 179 6.85 15.85 -7.56
C THR A 179 8.31 15.37 -7.51
N ASN A 180 9.29 16.26 -7.65
CA ASN A 180 10.71 15.91 -7.57
C ASN A 180 11.09 15.36 -6.18
N GLU A 181 10.61 16.03 -5.13
CA GLU A 181 10.87 15.67 -3.74
C GLU A 181 10.14 14.39 -3.34
N THR A 182 8.87 14.24 -3.76
CA THR A 182 8.08 13.01 -3.63
C THR A 182 8.81 11.81 -4.24
N ILE A 183 9.34 11.92 -5.47
CA ILE A 183 10.07 10.83 -6.13
C ILE A 183 11.36 10.51 -5.38
N ALA A 184 12.13 11.52 -4.94
CA ALA A 184 13.36 11.32 -4.20
C ALA A 184 13.12 10.60 -2.86
N LEU A 185 12.10 11.01 -2.10
CA LEU A 185 11.73 10.40 -0.84
C LEU A 185 11.17 8.97 -1.03
N ALA A 186 10.33 8.76 -2.04
CA ALA A 186 9.78 7.45 -2.35
C ALA A 186 10.88 6.45 -2.77
N LYS A 187 11.89 6.91 -3.52
CA LYS A 187 13.07 6.11 -3.88
C LYS A 187 13.91 5.74 -2.65
N ARG A 188 14.15 6.69 -1.73
CA ARG A 188 14.84 6.44 -0.46
C ARG A 188 14.10 5.39 0.37
N ALA A 189 12.80 5.57 0.58
CA ALA A 189 11.98 4.62 1.31
C ALA A 189 11.95 3.22 0.66
N LYS A 190 11.77 3.14 -0.66
CA LYS A 190 11.80 1.86 -1.39
C LYS A 190 13.16 1.16 -1.25
N SER A 191 14.27 1.91 -1.28
CA SER A 191 15.62 1.33 -1.08
C SER A 191 15.86 0.78 0.34
N MET A 192 15.08 1.23 1.33
CA MET A 192 15.08 0.69 2.70
C MET A 192 14.02 -0.40 2.91
N GLY A 193 13.33 -0.81 1.83
CA GLY A 193 12.34 -1.90 1.84
C GLY A 193 10.94 -1.50 2.29
N PHE A 194 10.63 -0.21 2.37
CA PHE A 194 9.26 0.23 2.65
C PHE A 194 8.33 0.01 1.46
N ARG A 195 7.08 -0.33 1.77
CA ARG A 195 5.96 -0.31 0.82
C ARG A 195 5.45 1.13 0.70
N VAL A 196 5.08 1.58 -0.50
CA VAL A 196 4.84 3.02 -0.76
C VAL A 196 3.38 3.28 -1.11
N MET A 197 2.78 4.24 -0.40
CA MET A 197 1.55 4.94 -0.79
C MET A 197 1.89 6.35 -1.28
N ILE A 198 1.34 6.74 -2.43
CA ILE A 198 1.39 8.14 -2.92
C ILE A 198 0.04 8.81 -2.71
N ASN A 199 0.03 10.03 -2.20
CA ASN A 199 -1.18 10.80 -1.95
C ASN A 199 -1.23 12.06 -2.84
N PHE A 200 -2.07 12.05 -3.87
CA PHE A 200 -2.27 13.20 -4.74
C PHE A 200 -3.25 14.19 -4.11
N HIS A 201 -2.77 15.36 -3.70
CA HIS A 201 -3.64 16.42 -3.18
C HIS A 201 -4.41 17.15 -4.28
N TYR A 202 -3.90 17.14 -5.53
CA TYR A 202 -4.42 17.95 -6.64
C TYR A 202 -4.60 19.44 -6.28
N SER A 203 -3.61 19.98 -5.56
CA SER A 203 -3.51 21.37 -5.13
C SER A 203 -2.03 21.80 -5.17
N ASP A 204 -1.77 23.11 -5.15
CA ASP A 204 -0.44 23.69 -4.95
C ASP A 204 -0.04 23.73 -3.45
N SER A 205 -0.97 23.38 -2.57
CA SER A 205 -0.79 23.38 -1.11
C SER A 205 -1.62 22.26 -0.44
N TRP A 206 -1.88 22.39 0.86
CA TRP A 206 -2.78 21.51 1.59
C TRP A 206 -4.15 21.36 0.91
N ALA A 207 -4.69 20.15 0.97
CA ALA A 207 -6.02 19.81 0.50
C ALA A 207 -6.68 18.97 1.61
N ASP A 208 -7.81 19.44 2.11
CA ASP A 208 -8.50 18.93 3.30
C ASP A 208 -10.01 19.23 3.19
N PRO A 209 -10.87 18.86 4.17
CA PRO A 209 -12.31 19.08 4.08
C PRO A 209 -12.75 20.55 4.00
N GLY A 210 -11.89 21.51 4.39
CA GLY A 210 -12.14 22.95 4.34
C GLY A 210 -11.59 23.63 3.09
N GLN A 211 -10.58 23.05 2.43
CA GLN A 211 -9.95 23.60 1.22
C GLN A 211 -9.56 22.50 0.21
N GLN A 212 -10.04 22.64 -1.02
CA GLN A 212 -9.67 21.77 -2.16
C GLN A 212 -9.33 22.64 -3.38
N THR A 213 -8.51 23.67 -3.15
CA THR A 213 -8.18 24.71 -4.13
C THR A 213 -7.50 24.11 -5.36
N LYS A 214 -7.99 24.44 -6.57
CA LYS A 214 -7.31 24.05 -7.81
C LYS A 214 -5.89 24.64 -7.86
N PRO A 215 -4.91 23.92 -8.43
CA PRO A 215 -3.61 24.47 -8.77
C PRO A 215 -3.78 25.76 -9.59
N SER A 216 -2.90 26.73 -9.34
CA SER A 216 -2.90 28.04 -9.98
C SER A 216 -2.99 27.98 -11.51
N GLU A 217 -2.22 27.09 -12.14
CA GLU A 217 -2.26 26.81 -13.59
C GLU A 217 -3.59 26.22 -14.09
N TRP A 218 -4.37 25.59 -13.22
CA TRP A 218 -5.59 24.83 -13.58
C TRP A 218 -6.86 25.65 -13.35
N MET A 219 -6.75 26.83 -12.72
CA MET A 219 -7.88 27.68 -12.32
C MET A 219 -8.84 28.01 -13.48
N ASN A 220 -8.30 28.31 -14.66
CA ASN A 220 -9.05 28.78 -15.83
C ASN A 220 -9.36 27.66 -16.85
N LEU A 221 -9.09 26.39 -16.52
CA LEU A 221 -9.46 25.27 -17.39
C LEU A 221 -10.96 25.04 -17.35
N ASP A 222 -11.58 24.78 -18.51
CA ASP A 222 -12.92 24.18 -18.54
C ASP A 222 -12.88 22.75 -17.98
N PHE A 223 -14.06 22.18 -17.68
CA PHE A 223 -14.13 20.89 -17.01
C PHE A 223 -13.52 19.72 -17.82
N ASN A 224 -13.57 19.75 -19.16
CA ASN A 224 -12.92 18.72 -19.99
C ASN A 224 -11.40 18.86 -19.95
N ALA A 225 -10.89 20.08 -20.02
CA ALA A 225 -9.47 20.36 -19.88
C ALA A 225 -8.95 20.05 -18.47
N LEU A 226 -9.75 20.28 -17.42
CA LEU A 226 -9.45 19.92 -16.03
C LEU A 226 -9.38 18.40 -15.83
N MET A 227 -10.36 17.65 -16.37
CA MET A 227 -10.32 16.18 -16.40
C MET A 227 -9.05 15.66 -17.07
N LYS A 228 -8.72 16.18 -18.27
CA LYS A 228 -7.50 15.80 -18.97
C LYS A 228 -6.25 16.13 -18.14
N ARG A 229 -6.17 17.32 -17.54
CA ARG A 229 -5.04 17.74 -16.72
C ARG A 229 -4.86 16.87 -15.47
N THR A 230 -5.96 16.44 -14.85
CA THR A 230 -5.95 15.50 -13.71
C THR A 230 -5.35 14.15 -14.11
N TYR A 231 -5.75 13.62 -15.27
CA TYR A 231 -5.15 12.41 -15.85
C TYR A 231 -3.67 12.62 -16.17
N ASP A 232 -3.33 13.65 -16.94
CA ASP A 232 -1.96 13.93 -17.41
C ASP A 232 -0.96 14.04 -16.25
N TYR A 233 -1.33 14.80 -15.20
CA TYR A 233 -0.48 14.98 -14.01
C TYR A 233 -0.27 13.67 -13.25
N THR A 234 -1.36 12.93 -12.99
CA THR A 234 -1.26 11.63 -12.29
C THR A 234 -0.41 10.65 -13.09
N TYR A 235 -0.56 10.63 -14.41
CA TYR A 235 0.21 9.77 -15.31
C TYR A 235 1.71 10.13 -15.33
N ASP A 236 2.06 11.43 -15.36
CA ASP A 236 3.46 11.89 -15.27
C ASP A 236 4.12 11.44 -13.97
N VAL A 237 3.51 11.75 -12.82
CA VAL A 237 4.06 11.39 -11.50
C VAL A 237 4.24 9.88 -11.37
N MET A 238 3.23 9.09 -11.73
CA MET A 238 3.31 7.62 -11.69
C MET A 238 4.38 7.07 -12.64
N THR A 239 4.47 7.60 -13.87
CA THR A 239 5.49 7.20 -14.84
C THR A 239 6.90 7.49 -14.32
N ARG A 240 7.09 8.66 -13.70
CA ARG A 240 8.39 9.08 -13.17
C ARG A 240 8.80 8.31 -11.91
N LEU A 241 7.85 7.92 -11.06
CA LEU A 241 8.07 6.97 -9.97
C LEU A 241 8.54 5.61 -10.52
N LYS A 242 7.82 5.05 -11.50
CA LYS A 242 8.14 3.77 -12.14
C LYS A 242 9.53 3.79 -12.80
N ASN A 243 9.85 4.87 -13.52
CA ASN A 243 11.18 5.09 -14.10
C ASN A 243 12.31 5.25 -13.07
N ASN A 244 11.98 5.51 -11.79
CA ASN A 244 12.92 5.54 -10.67
C ASN A 244 12.91 4.25 -9.82
N GLY A 245 12.28 3.17 -10.30
CA GLY A 245 12.21 1.88 -9.62
C GLY A 245 11.19 1.83 -8.47
N VAL A 246 10.26 2.79 -8.41
CA VAL A 246 9.18 2.85 -7.42
C VAL A 246 7.85 2.56 -8.09
N GLU A 247 7.27 1.40 -7.79
CA GLU A 247 5.87 1.11 -8.10
C GLU A 247 5.08 1.15 -6.77
N PRO A 248 4.21 2.15 -6.54
CA PRO A 248 3.43 2.26 -5.31
C PRO A 248 2.45 1.09 -5.14
N GLU A 249 2.31 0.55 -3.92
CA GLU A 249 1.28 -0.44 -3.61
C GLU A 249 -0.12 0.21 -3.56
N TRP A 250 -0.17 1.49 -3.14
CA TRP A 250 -1.39 2.29 -3.07
C TRP A 250 -1.21 3.70 -3.65
N VAL A 251 -2.29 4.25 -4.22
CA VAL A 251 -2.37 5.66 -4.61
C VAL A 251 -3.69 6.25 -4.14
N GLN A 252 -3.68 7.36 -3.41
CA GLN A 252 -4.87 8.17 -3.19
C GLN A 252 -5.12 9.12 -4.34
N VAL A 253 -6.35 9.14 -4.84
CA VAL A 253 -6.85 10.15 -5.79
C VAL A 253 -7.63 11.20 -5.00
N GLY A 254 -6.91 12.22 -4.54
CA GLY A 254 -7.39 13.23 -3.60
C GLY A 254 -7.06 12.94 -2.14
N ASN A 255 -6.94 14.00 -1.33
CA ASN A 255 -6.77 13.92 0.13
C ASN A 255 -8.03 14.44 0.84
N GLU A 256 -8.55 13.69 1.81
CA GLU A 256 -9.73 14.04 2.63
C GLU A 256 -10.87 14.72 1.83
N THR A 257 -11.29 14.05 0.76
CA THR A 257 -12.22 14.56 -0.27
C THR A 257 -13.68 14.62 0.18
N ASN A 258 -13.92 15.01 1.45
CA ASN A 258 -15.21 15.01 2.13
C ASN A 258 -16.32 15.76 1.38
N ASN A 259 -15.95 16.73 0.53
CA ASN A 259 -16.87 17.38 -0.38
C ASN A 259 -16.29 17.47 -1.81
N GLY A 260 -15.62 16.40 -2.25
CA GLY A 260 -14.93 16.33 -3.53
C GLY A 260 -13.53 16.94 -3.52
N MET A 261 -13.01 17.28 -4.70
CA MET A 261 -11.68 17.88 -4.91
C MET A 261 -11.71 18.91 -6.06
N LEU A 262 -10.63 19.67 -6.28
CA LEU A 262 -10.51 20.61 -7.42
C LEU A 262 -11.72 21.56 -7.52
N TRP A 263 -11.97 22.33 -6.45
CA TRP A 263 -13.15 23.17 -6.34
C TRP A 263 -13.12 24.42 -7.24
N GLU A 264 -14.25 24.92 -7.72
CA GLU A 264 -15.62 24.43 -7.44
C GLU A 264 -16.09 23.30 -8.39
N ASP A 265 -15.37 23.05 -9.49
CA ASP A 265 -15.77 22.13 -10.56
C ASP A 265 -16.00 20.69 -10.09
N GLY A 266 -15.15 20.19 -9.19
CA GLY A 266 -15.22 18.84 -8.62
C GLY A 266 -15.84 18.78 -7.22
N LYS A 267 -16.61 19.79 -6.81
CA LYS A 267 -17.26 19.84 -5.49
C LYS A 267 -18.48 18.94 -5.42
N ALA A 268 -18.43 17.91 -4.57
CA ALA A 268 -19.38 16.80 -4.59
C ALA A 268 -20.83 17.21 -4.25
N SER A 269 -21.02 18.17 -3.34
CA SER A 269 -22.32 18.74 -2.97
C SER A 269 -22.97 19.53 -4.10
N SER A 270 -22.16 20.09 -5.00
CA SER A 270 -22.62 20.88 -6.15
C SER A 270 -22.82 19.99 -7.37
N ASN A 271 -21.87 19.07 -7.63
CA ASN A 271 -21.90 18.16 -8.76
C ASN A 271 -21.10 16.87 -8.49
N MET A 272 -21.75 15.91 -7.84
CA MET A 272 -21.22 14.56 -7.56
C MET A 272 -20.74 13.82 -8.84
N ARG A 273 -21.34 14.09 -10.01
CA ARG A 273 -20.91 13.49 -11.28
C ARG A 273 -19.53 13.99 -11.68
N ASN A 274 -19.31 15.31 -11.62
CA ASN A 274 -18.01 15.89 -11.94
C ASN A 274 -16.92 15.34 -11.01
N PHE A 275 -17.21 15.23 -9.70
CA PHE A 275 -16.27 14.62 -8.76
C PHE A 275 -15.94 13.16 -9.13
N ALA A 276 -16.96 12.34 -9.39
CA ALA A 276 -16.77 10.95 -9.82
C ALA A 276 -15.94 10.82 -11.12
N TRP A 277 -16.08 11.75 -12.05
CA TRP A 277 -15.31 11.77 -13.30
C TRP A 277 -13.85 12.19 -13.08
N LEU A 278 -13.58 13.17 -12.21
CA LEU A 278 -12.21 13.51 -11.80
C LEU A 278 -11.52 12.36 -11.06
N VAL A 279 -12.25 11.63 -10.20
CA VAL A 279 -11.76 10.39 -9.56
C VAL A 279 -11.42 9.34 -10.62
N ASN A 280 -12.25 9.18 -11.65
CA ASN A 280 -11.96 8.27 -12.77
C ASN A 280 -10.70 8.67 -13.55
N CYS A 281 -10.45 9.97 -13.78
CA CYS A 281 -9.22 10.44 -14.43
C CYS A 281 -7.97 10.06 -13.64
N GLY A 282 -7.98 10.22 -12.31
CA GLY A 282 -6.88 9.76 -11.45
C GLY A 282 -6.74 8.24 -11.44
N TYR A 283 -7.84 7.49 -11.32
CA TYR A 283 -7.86 6.03 -11.35
C TYR A 283 -7.25 5.48 -12.65
N ASP A 284 -7.72 5.96 -13.81
CA ASP A 284 -7.27 5.47 -15.11
C ASP A 284 -5.79 5.80 -15.37
N ALA A 285 -5.32 6.98 -14.93
CA ALA A 285 -3.92 7.35 -15.03
C ALA A 285 -3.00 6.44 -14.19
N VAL A 286 -3.42 6.07 -12.96
CA VAL A 286 -2.70 5.08 -12.13
C VAL A 286 -2.66 3.73 -12.84
N LYS A 287 -3.83 3.21 -13.25
CA LYS A 287 -3.92 1.88 -13.88
C LYS A 287 -3.20 1.79 -15.22
N ALA A 288 -3.05 2.89 -15.95
CA ALA A 288 -2.28 2.94 -17.19
C ALA A 288 -0.76 2.77 -16.98
N VAL A 289 -0.24 3.03 -15.77
CA VAL A 289 1.19 2.88 -15.42
C VAL A 289 1.44 1.64 -14.57
N SER A 290 0.59 1.40 -13.57
CA SER A 290 0.58 0.18 -12.74
C SER A 290 -0.86 -0.30 -12.53
N PRO A 291 -1.30 -1.33 -13.27
CA PRO A 291 -2.60 -1.97 -13.07
C PRO A 291 -2.81 -2.53 -11.65
N GLN A 292 -1.72 -2.94 -11.00
CA GLN A 292 -1.68 -3.61 -9.69
C GLN A 292 -1.86 -2.64 -8.52
N THR A 293 -1.34 -1.40 -8.62
CA THR A 293 -1.49 -0.36 -7.58
C THR A 293 -2.96 -0.17 -7.18
N LYS A 294 -3.29 -0.32 -5.90
CA LYS A 294 -4.65 -0.13 -5.39
C LYS A 294 -4.99 1.37 -5.31
N VAL A 295 -6.06 1.79 -5.96
CA VAL A 295 -6.52 3.18 -5.92
C VAL A 295 -7.44 3.40 -4.72
N ILE A 296 -7.11 4.37 -3.88
CA ILE A 296 -7.84 4.76 -2.69
C ILE A 296 -8.62 6.05 -2.96
N VAL A 297 -9.88 6.10 -2.53
CA VAL A 297 -10.60 7.37 -2.30
C VAL A 297 -10.70 7.56 -0.78
N HIS A 298 -10.25 8.72 -0.30
CA HIS A 298 -9.99 9.00 1.11
C HIS A 298 -10.86 10.15 1.62
N LEU A 299 -11.47 9.95 2.79
CA LEU A 299 -12.25 10.94 3.54
C LEU A 299 -11.75 11.04 4.98
N SER A 300 -11.90 12.21 5.59
CA SER A 300 -11.68 12.41 7.03
C SER A 300 -12.86 11.89 7.86
N ASN A 301 -12.79 12.03 9.19
CA ASN A 301 -13.88 11.71 10.12
C ASN A 301 -14.39 10.27 9.97
N GLY A 302 -13.51 9.28 10.08
CA GLY A 302 -13.84 7.86 9.93
C GLY A 302 -14.94 7.33 10.86
N TYR A 303 -15.33 8.08 11.90
CA TYR A 303 -16.49 7.80 12.76
C TYR A 303 -17.85 8.17 12.13
N ASP A 304 -17.90 9.08 11.14
CA ASP A 304 -19.12 9.57 10.51
C ASP A 304 -19.57 8.67 9.35
N ASN A 305 -20.36 7.65 9.68
CA ASN A 305 -20.93 6.75 8.68
C ASN A 305 -21.91 7.44 7.70
N SER A 306 -22.52 8.58 8.07
CA SER A 306 -23.46 9.29 7.19
C SER A 306 -22.73 9.97 6.05
N LEU A 307 -21.62 10.66 6.35
CA LEU A 307 -20.70 11.24 5.35
C LEU A 307 -20.24 10.16 4.35
N PHE A 308 -19.74 9.04 4.87
CA PHE A 308 -19.21 7.94 4.05
C PHE A 308 -20.28 7.32 3.15
N ARG A 309 -21.49 7.05 3.67
CA ARG A 309 -22.60 6.54 2.87
C ARG A 309 -23.05 7.51 1.77
N TRP A 310 -23.12 8.80 2.07
CA TRP A 310 -23.46 9.83 1.09
C TRP A 310 -22.41 9.88 -0.04
N MET A 311 -21.13 9.95 0.32
CA MET A 311 -20.05 10.10 -0.64
C MET A 311 -19.90 8.85 -1.53
N PHE A 312 -19.71 7.68 -0.93
CA PHE A 312 -19.50 6.44 -1.70
C PHE A 312 -20.77 5.96 -2.42
N GLY A 313 -21.96 6.29 -1.89
CA GLY A 313 -23.22 6.11 -2.63
C GLY A 313 -23.30 7.00 -3.87
N GLY A 314 -22.92 8.27 -3.73
CA GLY A 314 -22.89 9.24 -4.84
C GLY A 314 -21.85 8.89 -5.91
N LEU A 315 -20.63 8.54 -5.51
CA LEU A 315 -19.55 8.09 -6.38
C LEU A 315 -19.94 6.85 -7.19
N ASN A 316 -20.47 5.81 -6.53
CA ASN A 316 -20.91 4.58 -7.21
C ASN A 316 -22.05 4.85 -8.20
N SER A 317 -23.02 5.68 -7.81
CA SER A 317 -24.16 6.05 -8.67
C SER A 317 -23.76 6.85 -9.91
N ASN A 318 -22.54 7.44 -9.92
CA ASN A 318 -21.97 8.16 -11.06
C ASN A 318 -20.81 7.41 -11.73
N GLY A 319 -20.61 6.12 -11.41
CA GLY A 319 -19.63 5.26 -12.08
C GLY A 319 -18.17 5.55 -11.72
N ALA A 320 -17.89 6.04 -10.52
CA ALA A 320 -16.52 6.19 -10.02
C ALA A 320 -15.83 4.83 -9.84
N LYS A 321 -14.54 4.77 -10.15
CA LYS A 321 -13.66 3.62 -10.01
C LYS A 321 -12.64 3.88 -8.89
N TYR A 322 -12.54 2.93 -7.98
CA TYR A 322 -11.59 2.90 -6.86
C TYR A 322 -11.57 1.49 -6.28
N ASP A 323 -10.49 1.11 -5.60
CA ASP A 323 -10.27 -0.23 -5.05
C ASP A 323 -10.49 -0.26 -3.53
N VAL A 324 -10.09 0.82 -2.84
CA VAL A 324 -10.05 0.92 -1.36
C VAL A 324 -10.77 2.18 -0.88
N ILE A 325 -11.41 2.09 0.28
CA ILE A 325 -12.00 3.22 1.02
C ILE A 325 -11.02 3.63 2.14
N GLY A 326 -10.46 4.83 2.03
CA GLY A 326 -9.53 5.41 3.00
C GLY A 326 -10.25 6.25 4.05
N MET A 327 -9.79 6.19 5.31
CA MET A 327 -10.34 6.97 6.44
C MET A 327 -9.24 7.68 7.23
N SER A 328 -9.53 8.88 7.75
CA SER A 328 -8.75 9.51 8.84
C SER A 328 -9.45 9.42 10.19
N LEU A 329 -8.68 9.34 11.29
CA LEU A 329 -9.23 9.42 12.64
C LEU A 329 -8.28 10.14 13.62
N TYR A 330 -8.67 11.34 14.08
CA TYR A 330 -7.89 12.19 14.99
C TYR A 330 -8.65 12.46 16.30
N PRO A 331 -8.64 11.52 17.26
CA PRO A 331 -9.33 11.68 18.55
C PRO A 331 -8.49 12.48 19.57
N GLU A 332 -9.10 12.70 20.74
CA GLU A 332 -8.44 13.19 21.96
C GLU A 332 -8.54 12.10 23.05
N THR A 333 -7.76 12.24 24.13
CA THR A 333 -7.63 11.20 25.18
C THR A 333 -8.95 10.83 25.87
N ASN A 334 -9.92 11.73 25.92
CA ASN A 334 -11.22 11.51 26.53
C ASN A 334 -12.27 10.85 25.61
N ASN A 335 -12.00 10.66 24.31
CA ASN A 335 -13.00 10.19 23.35
C ASN A 335 -12.53 9.09 22.38
N TYR A 336 -11.22 8.75 22.36
CA TYR A 336 -10.67 7.83 21.34
C TYR A 336 -11.32 6.46 21.30
N LEU A 337 -11.68 5.86 22.44
CA LEU A 337 -12.36 4.57 22.50
C LEU A 337 -13.71 4.59 21.77
N THR A 338 -14.49 5.67 21.94
CA THR A 338 -15.78 5.88 21.28
C THR A 338 -15.60 6.08 19.79
N LEU A 339 -14.68 6.96 19.38
CA LEU A 339 -14.44 7.27 17.97
C LEU A 339 -13.84 6.08 17.22
N ALA A 340 -12.99 5.27 17.85
CA ALA A 340 -12.45 4.03 17.30
C ALA A 340 -13.55 2.95 17.12
N ALA A 341 -14.48 2.82 18.07
CA ALA A 341 -15.62 1.91 17.94
C ALA A 341 -16.59 2.33 16.83
N GLN A 342 -16.85 3.64 16.69
CA GLN A 342 -17.63 4.19 15.57
C GLN A 342 -16.91 3.99 14.23
N CYS A 343 -15.59 4.18 14.17
CA CYS A 343 -14.80 3.94 12.98
C CYS A 343 -14.78 2.46 12.56
N LEU A 344 -14.67 1.51 13.50
CA LEU A 344 -14.87 0.09 13.22
C LEU A 344 -16.25 -0.21 12.65
N THR A 345 -17.30 0.42 13.19
CA THR A 345 -18.67 0.26 12.70
C THR A 345 -18.80 0.78 11.26
N ASN A 346 -18.20 1.94 10.97
CA ASN A 346 -18.18 2.53 9.62
C ASN A 346 -17.38 1.65 8.63
N MET A 347 -16.19 1.17 9.00
CA MET A 347 -15.39 0.25 8.19
C MET A 347 -16.18 -1.01 7.81
N ASN A 348 -16.88 -1.63 8.76
CA ASN A 348 -17.72 -2.80 8.46
C ASN A 348 -18.89 -2.46 7.53
N ASP A 349 -19.54 -1.30 7.69
CA ASP A 349 -20.60 -0.86 6.77
C ASP A 349 -20.07 -0.61 5.36
N MET A 350 -18.89 0.00 5.21
CA MET A 350 -18.24 0.23 3.91
C MET A 350 -17.91 -1.08 3.19
N VAL A 351 -17.36 -2.05 3.91
CA VAL A 351 -17.08 -3.40 3.40
C VAL A 351 -18.37 -4.13 2.99
N TYR A 352 -19.39 -4.10 3.84
CA TYR A 352 -20.68 -4.76 3.59
C TYR A 352 -21.42 -4.15 2.39
N ARG A 353 -21.45 -2.81 2.31
CA ARG A 353 -22.28 -2.05 1.37
C ARG A 353 -21.67 -1.96 -0.03
N TYR A 354 -20.35 -1.80 -0.12
CA TYR A 354 -19.65 -1.55 -1.38
C TYR A 354 -18.71 -2.69 -1.80
N GLY A 355 -18.50 -3.68 -0.93
CA GLY A 355 -17.61 -4.81 -1.19
C GLY A 355 -16.12 -4.46 -1.22
N LYS A 356 -15.75 -3.19 -0.99
CA LYS A 356 -14.39 -2.67 -1.07
C LYS A 356 -13.53 -3.07 0.13
N GLU A 357 -12.23 -2.96 -0.04
CA GLU A 357 -11.28 -2.96 1.07
C GLU A 357 -11.31 -1.61 1.78
N VAL A 358 -10.84 -1.55 3.03
CA VAL A 358 -10.76 -0.35 3.85
C VAL A 358 -9.35 -0.16 4.40
N MET A 359 -8.94 1.10 4.55
CA MET A 359 -7.65 1.45 5.12
C MET A 359 -7.77 2.70 5.98
N ILE A 360 -7.04 2.72 7.10
CA ILE A 360 -6.88 3.92 7.91
C ILE A 360 -5.65 4.65 7.37
N CYS A 361 -5.89 5.67 6.53
CA CYS A 361 -4.85 6.41 5.81
C CYS A 361 -4.19 7.48 6.69
N GLU A 362 -4.86 7.94 7.74
CA GLU A 362 -4.30 8.88 8.71
C GLU A 362 -4.84 8.62 10.13
N ILE A 363 -3.95 8.57 11.12
CA ILE A 363 -4.28 8.75 12.53
C ILE A 363 -3.28 9.68 13.21
N GLY A 364 -3.74 10.34 14.27
CA GLY A 364 -2.87 11.11 15.17
C GLY A 364 -3.55 11.44 16.49
N MET A 365 -2.77 11.46 17.56
CA MET A 365 -3.18 11.93 18.89
C MET A 365 -2.07 12.83 19.46
N GLN A 366 -2.42 13.70 20.42
CA GLN A 366 -1.48 14.64 21.04
C GLN A 366 -0.20 13.95 21.58
N TYR A 367 0.97 14.47 21.19
CA TYR A 367 2.27 13.86 21.45
C TYR A 367 2.58 13.65 22.95
N ASN A 368 2.03 14.52 23.80
CA ASN A 368 2.26 14.54 25.24
C ASN A 368 1.41 13.54 26.03
N TYR A 369 0.59 12.72 25.35
CA TYR A 369 -0.12 11.58 25.94
C TYR A 369 0.32 10.26 25.27
N PRO A 370 1.61 9.90 25.30
CA PRO A 370 2.15 8.82 24.47
C PRO A 370 1.62 7.43 24.85
N SER A 371 1.22 7.20 26.11
CA SER A 371 0.58 5.95 26.56
C SER A 371 -0.82 5.76 25.99
N ASP A 372 -1.64 6.83 25.97
CA ASP A 372 -2.97 6.80 25.36
C ASP A 372 -2.86 6.68 23.83
N CYS A 373 -1.89 7.39 23.24
CA CYS A 373 -1.57 7.28 21.81
C CYS A 373 -1.17 5.84 21.43
N LYS A 374 -0.25 5.20 22.17
CA LYS A 374 0.12 3.78 21.99
C LYS A 374 -1.10 2.86 22.04
N THR A 375 -1.99 3.09 23.02
CA THR A 375 -3.21 2.30 23.20
C THR A 375 -4.18 2.49 22.04
N PHE A 376 -4.40 3.73 21.61
CA PHE A 376 -5.23 4.07 20.46
C PHE A 376 -4.71 3.47 19.14
N ILE A 377 -3.41 3.56 18.86
CA ILE A 377 -2.80 2.95 17.66
C ILE A 377 -2.99 1.43 17.69
N THR A 378 -2.70 0.79 18.84
CA THR A 378 -2.84 -0.68 19.03
C THR A 378 -4.29 -1.13 18.81
N ASP A 379 -5.24 -0.35 19.33
CA ASP A 379 -6.67 -0.60 19.16
C ASP A 379 -7.12 -0.42 17.71
N MET A 380 -6.68 0.63 17.02
CA MET A 380 -6.97 0.85 15.59
C MET A 380 -6.37 -0.23 14.69
N ILE A 381 -5.14 -0.69 14.97
CA ILE A 381 -4.53 -1.84 14.27
C ILE A 381 -5.39 -3.09 14.47
N SER A 382 -5.76 -3.39 15.72
CA SER A 382 -6.56 -4.57 16.07
C SER A 382 -7.95 -4.54 15.42
N LYS A 383 -8.63 -3.39 15.48
CA LYS A 383 -9.93 -3.14 14.85
C LYS A 383 -9.85 -3.27 13.34
N THR A 384 -8.84 -2.70 12.69
CA THR A 384 -8.67 -2.80 11.24
C THR A 384 -8.35 -4.24 10.81
N ARG A 385 -7.50 -4.97 11.54
CA ARG A 385 -7.25 -6.41 11.31
C ARG A 385 -8.50 -7.29 11.48
N SER A 386 -9.45 -6.89 12.35
CA SER A 386 -10.70 -7.64 12.59
C SER A 386 -11.71 -7.59 11.44
N ILE A 387 -11.49 -6.73 10.44
CA ILE A 387 -12.39 -6.59 9.29
C ILE A 387 -12.40 -7.88 8.45
N SER A 388 -13.60 -8.44 8.28
CA SER A 388 -13.80 -9.75 7.65
C SER A 388 -13.15 -9.90 6.27
N ASN A 389 -12.71 -11.13 5.95
CA ASN A 389 -12.06 -11.48 4.69
C ASN A 389 -10.75 -10.70 4.42
N ASN A 390 -10.02 -10.32 5.48
CA ASN A 390 -8.77 -9.56 5.44
C ASN A 390 -8.88 -8.22 4.69
N LYS A 391 -10.07 -7.60 4.69
CA LYS A 391 -10.33 -6.37 3.93
C LYS A 391 -9.84 -5.09 4.60
N GLY A 392 -9.40 -5.14 5.86
CA GLY A 392 -8.73 -4.04 6.53
C GLY A 392 -7.23 -4.08 6.25
N LEU A 393 -6.76 -3.18 5.38
CA LEU A 393 -5.43 -3.27 4.77
C LEU A 393 -4.29 -2.70 5.60
N GLY A 394 -4.57 -1.78 6.52
CA GLY A 394 -3.51 -1.14 7.32
C GLY A 394 -3.93 0.13 8.04
N VAL A 395 -2.98 0.64 8.83
CA VAL A 395 -3.07 1.88 9.61
C VAL A 395 -1.81 2.71 9.40
N PHE A 396 -1.98 3.96 8.97
CA PHE A 396 -0.90 4.93 8.77
C PHE A 396 -0.98 6.05 9.80
N TYR A 397 0.08 6.26 10.58
CA TYR A 397 0.21 7.42 11.46
C TYR A 397 0.65 8.64 10.65
N TRP A 398 0.04 9.80 10.87
CA TRP A 398 0.36 11.01 10.11
C TRP A 398 1.51 11.80 10.74
N GLU A 399 2.60 11.95 9.98
CA GLU A 399 3.83 12.68 10.36
C GLU A 399 4.31 12.35 11.79
N PRO A 400 4.52 11.07 12.15
CA PRO A 400 4.94 10.70 13.51
C PRO A 400 6.27 11.34 13.89
N GLN A 401 7.15 11.59 12.92
CA GLN A 401 8.43 12.26 13.13
C GLN A 401 8.33 13.77 13.42
N ALA A 402 7.14 14.36 13.30
CA ALA A 402 6.92 15.78 13.58
C ALA A 402 7.28 16.12 15.03
N TYR A 403 8.20 17.08 15.18
CA TYR A 403 8.54 17.66 16.47
C TYR A 403 7.36 18.47 17.02
N PRO A 404 7.19 18.55 18.36
CA PRO A 404 6.17 19.38 18.97
C PRO A 404 6.22 20.84 18.50
N GLY A 405 5.12 21.32 17.91
CA GLY A 405 4.96 22.69 17.43
C GLY A 405 5.41 22.95 15.98
N ILE A 406 6.05 22.00 15.28
CA ILE A 406 6.42 22.20 13.87
C ILE A 406 5.16 22.43 13.03
N ASN A 407 5.15 23.45 12.15
CA ASN A 407 3.98 23.82 11.34
C ASN A 407 2.67 23.98 12.17
N HIS A 408 2.79 24.39 13.45
CA HIS A 408 1.71 24.47 14.45
C HIS A 408 1.06 23.12 14.84
N TYR A 409 1.69 21.99 14.52
CA TYR A 409 1.20 20.63 14.78
C TYR A 409 1.76 20.05 16.09
N ASN A 410 0.92 19.31 16.82
CA ASN A 410 1.27 18.70 18.11
C ASN A 410 0.80 17.24 18.24
N LYS A 411 0.46 16.57 17.13
CA LYS A 411 -0.01 15.17 17.14
C LYS A 411 1.00 14.18 16.53
N GLY A 412 2.29 14.53 16.52
CA GLY A 412 3.37 13.61 16.17
C GLY A 412 3.67 12.59 17.29
N CYS A 413 4.54 11.63 17.01
CA CYS A 413 5.08 10.65 17.97
C CYS A 413 6.54 10.96 18.36
N TRP A 414 6.96 12.22 18.30
CA TRP A 414 8.32 12.64 18.62
C TRP A 414 8.38 13.62 19.80
N ASN A 415 9.43 13.52 20.60
CA ASN A 415 9.73 14.43 21.68
C ASN A 415 10.54 15.64 21.18
N SER A 416 10.53 16.74 21.95
CA SER A 416 11.35 17.93 21.66
C SER A 416 12.86 17.69 21.72
N ASN A 417 13.31 16.59 22.34
CA ASN A 417 14.71 16.16 22.35
C ASN A 417 15.13 15.37 21.08
N GLY A 418 14.23 15.20 20.11
CA GLY A 418 14.51 14.52 18.84
C GLY A 418 14.44 13.00 18.88
N ARG A 419 13.90 12.42 19.97
CA ARG A 419 13.65 10.98 20.10
C ARG A 419 12.17 10.61 19.95
N PRO A 420 11.84 9.41 19.44
CA PRO A 420 10.47 8.92 19.40
C PRO A 420 9.85 8.82 20.81
N THR A 421 8.51 8.79 20.87
CA THR A 421 7.75 8.41 22.05
C THR A 421 7.35 6.93 21.97
N ILE A 422 6.98 6.34 23.11
CA ILE A 422 6.45 4.97 23.20
C ILE A 422 5.18 4.71 22.37
N ALA A 423 4.59 5.73 21.74
CA ALA A 423 3.46 5.57 20.84
C ALA A 423 3.79 4.69 19.63
N LEU A 424 5.01 4.82 19.08
CA LEU A 424 5.43 4.06 17.90
C LEU A 424 5.52 2.55 18.14
N ASP A 425 5.87 2.13 19.35
CA ASP A 425 5.93 0.73 19.76
C ASP A 425 4.60 -0.04 19.54
N ALA A 426 3.47 0.66 19.37
CA ALA A 426 2.22 0.03 18.97
C ALA A 426 2.35 -0.75 17.65
N PHE A 427 3.27 -0.31 16.76
CA PHE A 427 3.60 -0.95 15.49
C PHE A 427 4.66 -2.07 15.61
N LEU A 428 5.22 -2.37 16.79
CA LEU A 428 6.09 -3.54 16.96
C LEU A 428 5.32 -4.88 16.95
N ASN A 429 3.99 -4.84 17.12
CA ASN A 429 3.11 -6.02 17.22
C ASN A 429 2.58 -6.53 15.86
#